data_AF-A0A388M697-F1
#
_entry.id   AF-A0A388M697-F1
#
_cell.length_a   1.000
_cell.length_b   1.000
_cell.length_c   1.000
_cell.angle_alpha   90.00
_cell.angle_beta   90.00
_cell.angle_gamma   90.00
#
_symmetry.space_group_name_H-M   'P 1'
#
loop_
_entity.id
_entity.type
_entity.pdbx_description
1 polymer ?
#
loop_
_entity_poly.entity_id
_entity_poly.type
_entity_poly.pdbx_seq_one_letter_code
_entity_poly.pdbx_strand_id
1 'polypeptide(L)'
;MMTEFRDLLDRSVLIYLDDILVYSRTLDEHIIHLRVVLNHLRIAKYKANLDKCEFTKQELEYLGHFVTPKGIRPLADKIQAIVDWPEPRCTTDVRSFMGLAGYYQRFVESYSKVVVPLSGLQSPKTDGQTERAHQTAQMMLRTLIRPDPKDWVDWLPDIEFAYNTSVHPAICVTPFELHHGGEKARIFADLLLPQAANIDAPCSPASVRKYRDLLIKARTNMQKAQIHMQQQANRRRLPCPFREGDLVWVLSEEFALEQDVSRKLLPKWFGPWEVTSAVGDDPAGPCFVINIPPHLTVHRVFHASKLAIYTPSSDDEFPGRRSQDPPSMDGHQEVDRVITHRKYGNKPRQYKVTFKQCAPDDTRVDLQYKFANLCSPYLRRL
;
A
#
# COMPACT_ATOMS: atom_id res chain seq x y z
N MET A 1 -16.90 1.77 25.64
CA MET A 1 -15.79 1.94 26.60
C MET A 1 -15.27 3.38 26.65
N MET A 2 -14.84 4.01 25.55
CA MET A 2 -14.24 5.37 25.56
C MET A 2 -15.10 6.50 26.18
N THR A 3 -16.43 6.44 26.10
CA THR A 3 -17.32 7.44 26.71
C THR A 3 -17.27 7.48 28.23
N GLU A 4 -16.98 6.35 28.87
CA GLU A 4 -16.96 6.19 30.34
C GLU A 4 -15.67 6.71 30.98
N PHE A 5 -14.61 6.92 30.19
CA PHE A 5 -13.27 7.32 30.66
C PHE A 5 -12.85 8.70 30.15
N ARG A 6 -13.78 9.49 29.60
CA ARG A 6 -13.50 10.72 28.86
C ARG A 6 -12.70 11.76 29.66
N ASP A 7 -12.85 11.75 30.98
CA ASP A 7 -12.16 12.59 31.94
C ASP A 7 -10.72 12.14 32.26
N LEU A 8 -10.39 10.88 31.97
CA LEU A 8 -9.11 10.22 32.26
C LEU A 8 -8.26 9.95 31.01
N LEU A 9 -8.89 9.91 29.83
CA LEU A 9 -8.22 9.72 28.54
C LEU A 9 -7.10 10.77 28.34
N ASP A 10 -5.96 10.30 27.85
CA ASP A 10 -4.74 11.07 27.57
C ASP A 10 -4.12 11.81 28.78
N ARG A 11 -4.66 11.59 29.98
CA ARG A 11 -4.12 12.13 31.25
C ARG A 11 -3.45 11.06 32.08
N SER A 12 -4.17 9.97 32.33
CA SER A 12 -3.70 8.83 33.12
C SER A 12 -4.13 7.48 32.55
N VAL A 13 -4.95 7.48 31.49
CA VAL A 13 -5.48 6.28 30.85
C VAL A 13 -5.39 6.40 29.33
N LEU A 14 -4.93 5.35 28.67
CA LEU A 14 -5.04 5.13 27.24
C LEU A 14 -5.90 3.88 27.02
N ILE A 15 -6.86 3.96 26.09
CA ILE A 15 -7.74 2.85 25.76
C ILE A 15 -7.64 2.59 24.26
N TYR A 16 -7.39 1.34 23.89
CA TYR A 16 -7.48 0.87 22.52
C TYR A 16 -8.32 -0.39 22.47
N LEU A 17 -9.53 -0.27 21.90
CA LEU A 17 -10.54 -1.32 21.90
C LEU A 17 -10.78 -1.88 23.32
N ASP A 18 -10.26 -3.07 23.60
CA ASP A 18 -10.40 -3.79 24.86
C ASP A 18 -9.19 -3.62 25.81
N ASP A 19 -8.08 -3.04 25.31
CA ASP A 19 -6.85 -2.86 26.08
C ASP A 19 -6.86 -1.50 26.78
N ILE A 20 -6.66 -1.52 28.11
CA ILE A 20 -6.62 -0.32 28.96
C ILE A 20 -5.23 -0.21 29.58
N LEU A 21 -4.51 0.84 29.20
CA LEU A 21 -3.23 1.20 29.79
C LEU A 21 -3.42 2.33 30.79
N VAL A 22 -3.10 2.08 32.05
CA VAL A 22 -3.05 3.10 33.11
C VAL A 22 -1.59 3.48 33.35
N TYR A 23 -1.27 4.77 33.33
CA TYR A 23 0.09 5.25 33.52
C TYR A 23 0.13 6.44 34.49
N SER A 24 1.24 6.58 35.22
CA SER A 24 1.40 7.60 36.27
C SER A 24 2.89 7.86 36.52
N ARG A 25 3.23 9.00 37.14
CA ARG A 25 4.64 9.35 37.39
C ARG A 25 5.19 8.68 38.64
N THR A 26 4.34 8.47 39.65
CA THR A 26 4.70 7.84 40.92
C THR A 26 3.77 6.67 41.22
N LEU A 27 4.22 5.76 42.09
CA LEU A 27 3.42 4.60 42.50
C LEU A 27 2.16 5.03 43.28
N ASP A 28 2.27 6.07 44.12
CA ASP A 28 1.14 6.57 44.90
C ASP A 28 0.03 7.14 44.02
N GLU A 29 0.39 7.96 43.02
CA GLU A 29 -0.54 8.43 41.99
C GLU A 29 -1.14 7.26 41.21
N HIS A 30 -0.32 6.26 40.89
CA HIS A 30 -0.75 5.09 40.14
C HIS A 30 -1.86 4.32 40.86
N ILE A 31 -1.71 4.10 42.17
CA ILE A 31 -2.74 3.42 42.99
C ILE A 31 -4.05 4.21 42.97
N ILE A 32 -3.98 5.55 43.02
CA ILE A 32 -5.17 6.41 42.94
C ILE A 32 -5.84 6.26 41.57
N HIS A 33 -5.09 6.41 40.48
CA HIS A 33 -5.64 6.26 39.12
C HIS A 33 -6.24 4.87 38.90
N LEU A 34 -5.58 3.83 39.38
CA LEU A 34 -6.04 2.45 39.23
C LEU A 34 -7.35 2.20 39.98
N ARG A 35 -7.52 2.77 41.18
CA ARG A 35 -8.80 2.74 41.91
C ARG A 35 -9.92 3.42 41.15
N VAL A 36 -9.65 4.59 40.56
CA VAL A 36 -10.64 5.31 39.75
C VAL A 36 -11.04 4.46 38.54
N VAL A 37 -10.07 3.92 37.80
CA VAL A 37 -10.32 3.10 36.61
C VAL A 37 -11.13 1.85 36.94
N LEU A 38 -10.74 1.10 37.97
CA LEU A 38 -11.49 -0.08 38.39
C LEU A 38 -12.91 0.26 38.86
N ASN A 39 -13.10 1.42 39.49
CA ASN A 39 -14.42 1.87 39.90
C ASN A 39 -15.30 2.22 38.69
N HIS A 40 -14.75 2.88 37.66
CA HIS A 40 -15.45 3.14 36.41
C HIS A 40 -15.84 1.85 35.69
N LEU A 41 -14.92 0.87 35.58
CA LEU A 41 -15.23 -0.45 35.03
C LEU A 41 -16.37 -1.13 35.78
N ARG A 42 -16.35 -1.06 37.12
CA ARG A 42 -17.39 -1.63 37.97
C ARG A 42 -18.76 -0.97 37.74
N ILE A 43 -18.82 0.37 37.70
CA ILE A 43 -20.07 1.12 37.46
C ILE A 43 -20.64 0.79 36.09
N ALA A 44 -19.78 0.75 35.07
CA ALA A 44 -20.15 0.41 33.71
C ALA A 44 -20.34 -1.11 33.47
N LYS A 45 -20.22 -1.93 34.53
CA LYS A 45 -20.41 -3.39 34.53
C LYS A 45 -19.46 -4.17 33.60
N TYR A 46 -18.28 -3.61 33.30
CA TYR A 46 -17.22 -4.33 32.61
C TYR A 46 -16.46 -5.25 33.58
N LYS A 47 -16.02 -6.40 33.08
CA LYS A 47 -15.18 -7.35 33.81
C LYS A 47 -13.81 -7.42 33.16
N ALA A 48 -12.76 -7.21 33.95
CA ALA A 48 -11.39 -7.42 33.51
C ALA A 48 -11.02 -8.91 33.65
N ASN A 49 -10.25 -9.43 32.70
CA ASN A 49 -9.67 -10.77 32.80
C ASN A 49 -8.35 -10.67 33.59
N LEU A 50 -8.35 -11.19 34.83
CA LEU A 50 -7.21 -11.10 35.74
C LEU A 50 -5.93 -11.72 35.13
N ASP A 51 -6.05 -12.82 34.38
CA ASP A 51 -4.91 -13.51 33.77
C ASP A 51 -4.21 -12.67 32.69
N LYS A 52 -4.90 -11.65 32.17
CA LYS A 52 -4.37 -10.69 31.19
C LYS A 52 -4.03 -9.34 31.80
N CYS A 53 -4.21 -9.16 33.12
CA CYS A 53 -3.92 -7.91 33.79
C CYS A 53 -2.51 -7.92 34.36
N GLU A 54 -1.70 -6.96 33.92
CA GLU A 54 -0.40 -6.68 34.51
C GLU A 54 -0.44 -5.40 35.34
N PHE A 55 0.07 -5.45 36.57
CA PHE A 55 0.03 -4.34 37.51
C PHE A 55 1.44 -3.88 37.89
N THR A 56 1.58 -2.56 38.12
CA THR A 56 2.80 -1.93 38.67
C THR A 56 4.07 -2.32 37.93
N LYS A 57 4.00 -2.42 36.60
CA LYS A 57 5.16 -2.67 35.73
C LYS A 57 5.80 -1.33 35.36
N GLN A 58 7.13 -1.27 35.37
CA GLN A 58 7.87 -0.13 34.81
C GLN A 58 7.97 -0.22 33.29
N GLU A 59 7.95 -1.44 32.75
CA GLU A 59 7.99 -1.71 31.32
C GLU A 59 7.00 -2.83 30.99
N LEU A 60 6.27 -2.69 29.88
CA LEU A 60 5.26 -3.67 29.45
C LEU A 60 5.03 -3.61 27.94
N GLU A 61 4.43 -4.68 27.40
CA GLU A 61 3.99 -4.75 26.02
C GLU A 61 2.60 -4.14 25.85
N TYR A 62 2.47 -3.21 24.90
CA TYR A 62 1.20 -2.58 24.58
C TYR A 62 1.12 -2.29 23.08
N LEU A 63 0.07 -2.80 22.43
CA LEU A 63 -0.20 -2.60 20.99
C LEU A 63 1.02 -2.87 20.09
N GLY A 64 1.68 -4.01 20.27
CA GLY A 64 2.82 -4.40 19.42
C GLY A 64 4.12 -3.60 19.65
N HIS A 65 4.19 -2.84 20.74
CA HIS A 65 5.37 -2.09 21.17
C HIS A 65 5.72 -2.43 22.62
N PHE A 66 6.96 -2.19 22.99
CA PHE A 66 7.41 -2.22 24.37
C PHE A 66 7.47 -0.79 24.92
N VAL A 67 6.67 -0.51 25.94
CA VAL A 67 6.61 0.80 26.59
C VAL A 67 7.56 0.80 27.77
N THR A 68 8.45 1.78 27.83
CA THR A 68 9.44 1.96 28.90
C THR A 68 9.41 3.39 29.43
N PRO A 69 10.01 3.69 30.60
CA PRO A 69 10.13 5.06 31.10
C PRO A 69 10.91 5.98 30.16
N LYS A 70 11.79 5.42 29.31
CA LYS A 70 12.60 6.15 28.33
C LYS A 70 11.86 6.39 27.01
N GLY A 71 10.71 5.75 26.79
CA GLY A 71 9.94 5.85 25.56
C GLY A 71 9.42 4.51 25.07
N ILE A 72 8.97 4.51 23.82
CA ILE A 72 8.39 3.34 23.14
C ILE A 72 9.48 2.72 22.28
N ARG A 73 9.58 1.38 22.27
CA ARG A 73 10.48 0.63 21.37
C ARG A 73 9.74 -0.51 20.67
N PRO A 74 10.21 -0.99 19.51
CA PRO A 74 9.68 -2.21 18.90
C PRO A 74 9.90 -3.43 19.80
N LEU A 75 9.06 -4.46 19.62
CA LEU A 75 9.27 -5.78 20.24
C LEU A 75 10.47 -6.48 19.62
N ALA A 76 11.26 -7.17 20.45
CA ALA A 76 12.48 -7.86 20.01
C ALA A 76 12.17 -8.88 18.92
N ASP A 77 11.11 -9.67 19.08
CA ASP A 77 10.69 -10.69 18.11
C ASP A 77 10.30 -10.08 16.75
N LYS A 78 9.76 -8.86 16.75
CA LYS A 78 9.37 -8.16 15.53
C LYS A 78 10.56 -7.54 14.81
N ILE A 79 11.56 -7.08 15.57
CA ILE A 79 12.86 -6.69 15.02
C ILE A 79 13.54 -7.93 14.42
N GLN A 80 13.55 -9.03 15.17
CA GLN A 80 14.16 -10.28 14.73
C GLN A 80 13.50 -10.80 13.46
N ALA A 81 12.17 -10.72 13.35
CA ALA A 81 11.45 -11.06 12.12
C ALA A 81 11.84 -10.19 10.90
N ILE A 82 12.22 -8.93 11.12
CA ILE A 82 12.74 -8.06 10.05
C ILE A 82 14.17 -8.46 9.68
N VAL A 83 15.00 -8.79 10.68
CA VAL A 83 16.41 -9.21 10.48
C VAL A 83 16.49 -10.56 9.76
N ASP A 84 15.64 -11.50 10.14
CA ASP A 84 15.58 -12.86 9.59
C ASP A 84 14.73 -12.95 8.32
N TRP A 85 14.20 -11.82 7.83
CA TRP A 85 13.31 -11.82 6.68
C TRP A 85 14.04 -12.36 5.44
N PRO A 86 13.49 -13.37 4.74
CA PRO A 86 14.13 -13.93 3.56
C PRO A 86 14.18 -12.91 2.44
N GLU A 87 15.24 -12.95 1.61
CA GLU A 87 15.39 -12.05 0.47
C GLU A 87 14.12 -12.08 -0.41
N PRO A 88 13.42 -10.93 -0.60
CA PRO A 88 12.17 -10.87 -1.34
C PRO A 88 12.34 -11.33 -2.78
N ARG A 89 11.53 -12.28 -3.23
CA ARG A 89 11.63 -12.86 -4.59
C ARG A 89 10.54 -12.36 -5.53
N CYS A 90 9.43 -11.87 -4.98
CA CYS A 90 8.31 -11.36 -5.75
C CYS A 90 7.74 -10.05 -5.19
N THR A 91 6.87 -9.40 -5.98
CA THR A 91 6.25 -8.12 -5.60
C THR A 91 5.39 -8.22 -4.33
N THR A 92 4.80 -9.39 -4.07
CA THR A 92 4.04 -9.66 -2.83
C THR A 92 4.94 -9.72 -1.60
N ASP A 93 6.13 -10.31 -1.71
CA ASP A 93 7.12 -10.36 -0.63
C ASP A 93 7.59 -8.95 -0.28
N VAL A 94 7.87 -8.13 -1.31
CA VAL A 94 8.27 -6.73 -1.15
C VAL A 94 7.17 -5.93 -0.45
N ARG A 95 5.89 -6.10 -0.82
CA ARG A 95 4.76 -5.44 -0.14
C ARG A 95 4.62 -5.87 1.31
N SER A 96 4.74 -7.17 1.57
CA SER A 96 4.61 -7.72 2.92
C SER A 96 5.72 -7.22 3.85
N PHE A 97 6.97 -7.24 3.38
CA PHE A 97 8.11 -6.68 4.09
C PHE A 97 7.94 -5.18 4.37
N MET A 98 7.57 -4.40 3.35
CA MET A 98 7.37 -2.96 3.50
C MET A 98 6.21 -2.62 4.46
N GLY A 99 5.17 -3.45 4.53
CA GLY A 99 4.10 -3.31 5.52
C GLY A 99 4.60 -3.52 6.95
N LEU A 100 5.37 -4.59 7.18
CA LEU A 100 5.97 -4.88 8.49
C LEU A 100 6.97 -3.80 8.91
N ALA A 101 7.91 -3.45 8.04
CA ALA A 101 8.92 -2.43 8.30
C ALA A 101 8.27 -1.04 8.44
N GLY A 102 7.21 -0.77 7.68
CA GLY A 102 6.45 0.48 7.71
C GLY A 102 5.77 0.73 9.05
N TYR A 103 5.32 -0.32 9.74
CA TYR A 103 4.76 -0.21 11.08
C TYR A 103 5.76 0.35 12.10
N TYR A 104 7.05 0.00 11.95
CA TYR A 104 8.15 0.45 12.81
C TYR A 104 8.96 1.62 12.23
N GLN A 105 8.50 2.24 11.14
CA GLN A 105 9.25 3.29 10.43
C GLN A 105 9.70 4.45 11.32
N ARG A 106 8.95 4.77 12.38
CA ARG A 106 9.27 5.87 13.32
C ARG A 106 10.60 5.66 14.07
N PHE A 107 11.07 4.41 14.14
CA PHE A 107 12.31 4.02 14.81
C PHE A 107 13.49 3.88 13.85
N VAL A 108 13.23 4.00 12.54
CA VAL A 108 14.24 3.87 11.49
C VAL A 108 14.58 5.26 10.97
N GLU A 109 15.81 5.69 11.22
CA GLU A 109 16.30 6.96 10.69
C GLU A 109 16.30 6.93 9.16
N SER A 110 15.78 7.99 8.55
CA SER A 110 15.70 8.10 7.09
C SER A 110 15.01 6.92 6.40
N TYR A 111 14.01 6.27 7.04
CA TYR A 111 13.25 5.14 6.47
C TYR A 111 12.82 5.38 5.01
N SER A 112 12.33 6.58 4.72
CA SER A 112 11.94 7.01 3.37
C SER A 112 13.03 6.80 2.32
N LYS A 113 14.31 7.05 2.65
CA LYS A 113 15.43 6.83 1.72
C LYS A 113 15.73 5.36 1.52
N VAL A 114 15.60 4.56 2.58
CA VAL A 114 15.88 3.11 2.57
C VAL A 114 14.86 2.36 1.70
N VAL A 115 13.59 2.79 1.70
CA VAL A 115 12.52 2.08 0.98
C VAL A 115 12.32 2.49 -0.48
N VAL A 116 12.98 3.54 -0.96
CA VAL A 116 12.85 4.01 -2.36
C VAL A 116 13.03 2.89 -3.39
N PRO A 117 14.09 2.06 -3.33
CA PRO A 117 14.26 0.96 -4.28
C PRO A 117 13.12 -0.06 -4.19
N LEU A 118 12.61 -0.32 -2.99
CA LEU A 118 11.52 -1.27 -2.76
C LEU A 118 10.18 -0.73 -3.30
N SER A 119 9.92 0.58 -3.17
CA SER A 119 8.75 1.23 -3.74
C SER A 119 8.69 1.12 -5.28
N GLY A 120 9.84 1.19 -5.95
CA GLY A 120 9.94 0.95 -7.41
C GLY A 120 9.56 -0.49 -7.80
N LEU A 121 9.97 -1.47 -6.99
CA LEU A 121 9.67 -2.90 -7.21
C LEU A 121 8.19 -3.26 -7.02
N GLN A 122 7.41 -2.47 -6.27
CA GLN A 122 5.97 -2.70 -6.08
C GLN A 122 5.11 -2.40 -7.31
N SER A 123 5.70 -1.79 -8.35
CA SER A 123 5.00 -1.49 -9.60
C SER A 123 4.56 -2.79 -10.29
N PRO A 124 3.29 -2.90 -10.75
CA PRO A 124 2.82 -4.05 -11.54
C PRO A 124 3.62 -4.28 -12.83
N LYS A 125 4.46 -3.31 -13.22
CA LYS A 125 5.30 -3.37 -14.42
C LYS A 125 6.53 -4.27 -14.24
N THR A 126 6.90 -4.63 -13.01
CA THR A 126 8.18 -5.31 -12.70
C THR A 126 8.10 -6.83 -12.88
N ASP A 127 6.92 -7.46 -12.71
CA ASP A 127 6.71 -8.91 -12.91
C ASP A 127 5.76 -9.23 -14.08
N GLY A 128 5.88 -8.47 -15.17
CA GLY A 128 5.00 -8.61 -16.33
C GLY A 128 5.14 -9.93 -17.10
N GLN A 129 6.28 -10.61 -16.98
CA GLN A 129 6.55 -11.88 -17.68
C GLN A 129 5.76 -13.03 -17.06
N THR A 130 5.81 -13.17 -15.74
CA THR A 130 5.06 -14.20 -14.99
C THR A 130 3.56 -14.00 -15.15
N GLU A 131 3.09 -12.75 -15.01
CA GLU A 131 1.68 -12.39 -15.22
C GLU A 131 1.20 -12.76 -16.63
N ARG A 132 2.04 -12.53 -17.65
CA ARG A 132 1.67 -12.89 -19.03
C ARG A 132 1.60 -14.40 -19.24
N ALA A 133 2.54 -15.15 -18.67
CA ALA A 133 2.53 -16.61 -18.72
C ALA A 133 1.27 -17.19 -18.02
N HIS A 134 0.93 -16.66 -16.84
CA HIS A 134 -0.29 -17.03 -16.12
C HIS A 134 -1.56 -16.77 -16.94
N GLN A 135 -1.67 -15.61 -17.60
CA GLN A 135 -2.80 -15.29 -18.46
C GLN A 135 -2.94 -16.28 -19.63
N THR A 136 -1.83 -16.68 -20.25
CA THR A 136 -1.84 -17.67 -21.33
C THR A 136 -2.26 -19.05 -20.82
N ALA A 137 -1.70 -19.52 -19.71
CA ALA A 137 -2.06 -20.80 -19.11
C ALA A 137 -3.54 -20.85 -18.69
N GLN A 138 -4.06 -19.77 -18.10
CA GLN A 138 -5.48 -19.64 -17.75
C GLN A 138 -6.39 -19.69 -19.00
N MET A 139 -5.96 -19.08 -20.12
CA MET A 139 -6.72 -19.15 -21.36
C MET A 139 -6.77 -20.58 -21.90
N MET A 140 -5.65 -21.31 -21.85
CA MET A 140 -5.59 -22.72 -22.24
C MET A 140 -6.48 -23.58 -21.33
N LEU A 141 -6.39 -23.39 -20.00
CA LEU A 141 -7.28 -24.07 -19.04
C LEU A 141 -8.77 -23.84 -19.34
N ARG A 142 -9.17 -22.60 -19.64
CA ARG A 142 -10.57 -22.28 -19.98
C ARG A 142 -11.10 -23.02 -21.21
N THR A 143 -10.22 -23.39 -22.15
CA THR A 143 -10.63 -24.19 -23.31
C THR A 143 -10.83 -25.67 -23.01
N LEU A 144 -10.21 -26.17 -21.93
CA LEU A 144 -10.22 -27.59 -21.55
C LEU A 144 -11.22 -27.91 -20.42
N ILE A 145 -11.49 -26.95 -19.53
CA ILE A 145 -12.39 -27.15 -18.38
C ILE A 145 -13.85 -27.24 -18.84
N ARG A 146 -14.48 -28.38 -18.56
CA ARG A 146 -15.93 -28.62 -18.70
C ARG A 146 -16.70 -28.06 -17.46
N PRO A 147 -18.04 -27.95 -17.51
CA PRO A 147 -18.83 -27.31 -16.44
C PRO A 147 -18.73 -27.94 -15.03
N ASP A 148 -18.21 -29.16 -14.89
CA ASP A 148 -17.99 -29.82 -13.59
C ASP A 148 -16.48 -30.00 -13.34
N PRO A 149 -15.82 -29.12 -12.56
CA PRO A 149 -14.36 -29.03 -12.54
C PRO A 149 -13.76 -29.79 -11.34
N LYS A 150 -13.43 -31.07 -11.53
CA LYS A 150 -12.52 -31.80 -10.61
C LYS A 150 -11.17 -32.18 -11.23
N ASP A 151 -11.07 -32.13 -12.56
CA ASP A 151 -9.94 -32.75 -13.28
C ASP A 151 -8.94 -31.72 -13.84
N TRP A 152 -9.03 -30.44 -13.45
CA TRP A 152 -8.16 -29.37 -13.99
C TRP A 152 -6.66 -29.62 -13.75
N VAL A 153 -6.33 -30.36 -12.69
CA VAL A 153 -4.95 -30.75 -12.33
C VAL A 153 -4.39 -31.72 -13.38
N ASP A 154 -5.22 -32.62 -13.91
CA ASP A 154 -4.79 -33.64 -14.88
C ASP A 154 -4.42 -33.03 -16.23
N TRP A 155 -4.93 -31.83 -16.55
CA TRP A 155 -4.62 -31.09 -17.77
C TRP A 155 -3.36 -30.22 -17.66
N LEU A 156 -2.79 -30.05 -16.46
CA LEU A 156 -1.60 -29.20 -16.29
C LEU A 156 -0.39 -29.67 -17.11
N PRO A 157 -0.06 -30.98 -17.19
CA PRO A 157 1.03 -31.46 -18.04
C PRO A 157 0.78 -31.17 -19.53
N ASP A 158 -0.46 -31.30 -19.99
CA ASP A 158 -0.82 -31.01 -21.39
C ASP A 158 -0.68 -29.52 -21.72
N ILE A 159 -1.05 -28.65 -20.78
CA ILE A 159 -0.91 -27.19 -20.93
C ILE A 159 0.55 -26.77 -20.88
N GLU A 160 1.33 -27.33 -19.96
CA GLU A 160 2.78 -27.10 -19.90
C GLU A 160 3.43 -27.50 -21.22
N PHE A 161 3.12 -28.68 -21.73
CA PHE A 161 3.63 -29.16 -23.01
C PHE A 161 3.20 -28.23 -24.15
N ALA A 162 1.90 -27.95 -24.27
CA ALA A 162 1.37 -27.07 -25.32
C ALA A 162 2.00 -25.67 -25.30
N TYR A 163 2.20 -25.09 -24.11
CA TYR A 163 2.88 -23.80 -23.94
C TYR A 163 4.33 -23.89 -24.39
N ASN A 164 5.07 -24.90 -23.93
CA ASN A 164 6.48 -25.08 -24.23
C ASN A 164 6.76 -25.42 -25.70
N THR A 165 5.80 -26.05 -26.41
CA THR A 165 5.91 -26.36 -27.84
C THR A 165 5.31 -25.30 -28.76
N SER A 166 4.68 -24.26 -28.21
CA SER A 166 4.13 -23.15 -29.01
C SER A 166 5.20 -22.10 -29.31
N VAL A 167 5.20 -21.55 -30.52
CA VAL A 167 6.11 -20.46 -30.88
C VAL A 167 5.76 -19.23 -30.06
N HIS A 168 6.68 -18.78 -29.21
CA HIS A 168 6.45 -17.62 -28.36
C HIS A 168 6.76 -16.32 -29.14
N PRO A 169 5.82 -15.36 -29.23
CA PRO A 169 5.95 -14.20 -30.14
C PRO A 169 7.22 -13.35 -29.96
N ALA A 170 7.70 -13.19 -28.72
CA ALA A 170 8.86 -12.34 -28.44
C ALA A 170 10.21 -13.00 -28.79
N ILE A 171 10.32 -14.33 -28.72
CA ILE A 171 11.55 -15.07 -29.07
C ILE A 171 11.49 -15.59 -30.51
N CYS A 172 10.29 -15.76 -31.06
CA CYS A 172 9.99 -16.33 -32.38
C CYS A 172 10.46 -17.79 -32.56
N VAL A 173 10.68 -18.50 -31.46
CA VAL A 173 10.97 -19.95 -31.38
C VAL A 173 10.13 -20.53 -30.24
N THR A 174 10.11 -21.85 -30.10
CA THR A 174 9.41 -22.48 -28.96
C THR A 174 10.29 -22.42 -27.70
N PRO A 175 9.71 -22.23 -26.50
CA PRO A 175 10.48 -22.32 -25.24
C PRO A 175 11.23 -23.64 -25.11
N PHE A 176 10.62 -24.75 -25.53
CA PHE A 176 11.25 -26.07 -25.52
C PHE A 176 12.50 -26.11 -26.40
N GLU A 177 12.42 -25.63 -27.64
CA GLU A 177 13.54 -25.59 -28.58
C GLU A 177 14.69 -24.74 -28.05
N LEU A 178 14.39 -23.61 -27.41
CA LEU A 178 15.39 -22.75 -26.82
C LEU A 178 16.06 -23.40 -25.59
N HIS A 179 15.30 -24.13 -24.77
CA HIS A 179 15.81 -24.79 -23.55
C HIS A 179 16.63 -26.04 -23.87
N HIS A 180 16.21 -26.82 -24.87
CA HIS A 180 16.80 -28.12 -25.22
C HIS A 180 17.78 -28.04 -26.40
N GLY A 181 18.58 -26.97 -26.48
CA GLY A 181 19.71 -26.94 -27.43
C GLY A 181 19.33 -26.80 -28.90
N GLY A 182 18.12 -26.34 -29.22
CA GLY A 182 17.61 -26.23 -30.59
C GLY A 182 16.86 -27.48 -31.07
N GLU A 183 16.61 -28.44 -30.18
CA GLU A 183 15.80 -29.62 -30.49
C GLU A 183 14.32 -29.29 -30.42
N LYS A 184 13.57 -29.67 -31.46
CA LYS A 184 12.12 -29.50 -31.46
C LYS A 184 11.47 -30.63 -30.67
N ALA A 185 10.54 -30.27 -29.77
CA ALA A 185 9.67 -31.24 -29.14
C ALA A 185 8.91 -32.02 -30.21
N ARG A 186 8.77 -33.33 -30.00
CA ARG A 186 7.95 -34.17 -30.86
C ARG A 186 6.49 -33.95 -30.52
N ILE A 187 5.73 -33.37 -31.44
CA ILE A 187 4.28 -33.26 -31.31
C ILE A 187 3.60 -34.36 -32.14
N PHE A 188 2.32 -34.63 -31.86
CA PHE A 188 1.55 -35.65 -32.59
C PHE A 188 1.58 -35.46 -34.12
N ALA A 189 1.65 -34.22 -34.60
CA ALA A 189 1.78 -33.92 -36.02
C ALA A 189 3.10 -34.43 -36.64
N ASP A 190 4.18 -34.50 -35.86
CA ASP A 190 5.49 -34.97 -36.33
C ASP A 190 5.53 -36.48 -36.53
N LEU A 191 4.64 -37.24 -35.86
CA LEU A 191 4.50 -38.68 -36.08
C LEU A 191 4.00 -39.01 -37.49
N LEU A 192 3.33 -38.04 -38.14
CA LEU A 192 2.75 -38.18 -39.47
C LEU A 192 3.69 -37.70 -40.59
N LEU A 193 4.82 -37.05 -40.25
CA LEU A 193 5.75 -36.48 -41.22
C LEU A 193 6.97 -37.38 -41.43
N PRO A 194 7.44 -37.58 -42.68
CA PRO A 194 8.67 -38.32 -42.96
C PRO A 194 9.87 -37.68 -42.25
N GLN A 195 10.64 -38.50 -41.54
CA GLN A 195 11.77 -38.02 -40.75
C GLN A 195 12.88 -37.49 -41.68
N ALA A 196 13.16 -36.19 -41.62
CA ALA A 196 14.48 -35.71 -41.99
C ALA A 196 15.44 -36.25 -40.91
N ALA A 197 16.38 -37.11 -41.29
CA ALA A 197 17.45 -37.49 -40.39
C ALA A 197 18.19 -36.20 -39.99
N ASN A 198 17.98 -35.71 -38.77
CA ASN A 198 18.96 -34.82 -38.14
C ASN A 198 20.17 -35.72 -37.87
N ILE A 199 21.11 -35.72 -38.81
CA ILE A 199 22.34 -36.54 -38.78
C ILE A 199 23.32 -36.00 -37.74
N ASP A 200 23.08 -34.80 -37.21
CA ASP A 200 24.00 -34.16 -36.28
C ASP A 200 23.89 -34.78 -34.89
N ALA A 201 24.96 -35.46 -34.48
CA ALA A 201 25.09 -35.98 -33.13
C ALA A 201 24.95 -34.85 -32.07
N PRO A 202 24.36 -35.13 -30.90
CA PRO A 202 24.38 -34.21 -29.77
C PRO A 202 25.82 -33.72 -29.51
N CYS A 203 26.00 -32.42 -29.25
CA CYS A 203 27.30 -31.77 -29.03
C CYS A 203 28.27 -31.75 -30.23
N SER A 204 27.83 -32.05 -31.46
CA SER A 204 28.67 -31.81 -32.64
C SER A 204 29.02 -30.31 -32.78
N PRO A 205 30.17 -29.94 -33.37
CA PRO A 205 30.50 -28.54 -33.62
C PRO A 205 29.45 -27.80 -34.46
N ALA A 206 28.75 -28.51 -35.35
CA ALA A 206 27.65 -27.95 -36.15
C ALA A 206 26.41 -27.67 -35.29
N SER A 207 26.01 -28.62 -34.43
CA SER A 207 24.89 -28.47 -33.48
C SER A 207 25.12 -27.31 -32.52
N VAL A 208 26.33 -27.18 -31.97
CA VAL A 208 26.70 -26.09 -31.05
C VAL A 208 26.65 -24.73 -31.74
N ARG A 209 27.11 -24.63 -33.00
CA ARG A 209 27.01 -23.38 -33.79
C ARG A 209 25.55 -23.01 -34.04
N LYS A 210 24.75 -23.97 -34.50
CA LYS A 210 23.31 -23.80 -34.75
C LYS A 210 22.58 -23.31 -33.51
N TYR A 211 22.87 -23.89 -32.34
CA TYR A 211 22.27 -23.45 -31.08
C TYR A 211 22.72 -22.05 -30.67
N ARG A 212 24.01 -21.71 -30.82
CA ARG A 212 24.52 -20.34 -30.58
C ARG A 212 23.82 -19.32 -31.47
N ASP A 213 23.64 -19.63 -32.76
CA ASP A 213 22.94 -18.75 -33.69
C ASP A 213 21.47 -18.56 -33.28
N LEU A 214 20.82 -19.63 -32.82
CA LEU A 214 19.46 -19.58 -32.29
C LEU A 214 19.37 -18.70 -31.03
N LEU A 215 20.31 -18.81 -30.10
CA LEU A 215 20.38 -17.96 -28.91
C LEU A 215 20.59 -16.48 -29.26
N ILE A 216 21.49 -16.19 -30.19
CA ILE A 216 21.75 -14.83 -30.68
C ILE A 216 20.46 -14.27 -31.29
N LYS A 217 19.81 -15.04 -32.17
CA LYS A 217 18.55 -14.66 -32.81
C LYS A 217 17.45 -14.40 -31.78
N ALA A 218 17.25 -15.30 -30.83
CA ALA A 218 16.27 -15.16 -29.76
C ALA A 218 16.53 -13.89 -28.94
N ARG A 219 17.78 -13.61 -28.58
CA ARG A 219 18.16 -12.38 -27.86
C ARG A 219 17.84 -11.12 -28.67
N THR A 220 18.17 -11.10 -29.95
CA THR A 220 17.85 -9.95 -30.82
C THR A 220 16.35 -9.76 -30.99
N ASN A 221 15.57 -10.85 -31.07
CA ASN A 221 14.12 -10.79 -31.19
C ASN A 221 13.48 -10.26 -29.90
N MET A 222 13.93 -10.74 -28.74
CA MET A 222 13.49 -10.24 -27.44
C MET A 222 13.79 -8.75 -27.28
N GLN A 223 14.97 -8.29 -27.70
CA GLN A 223 15.31 -6.86 -27.70
C GLN A 223 14.37 -6.04 -28.59
N LYS A 224 14.10 -6.50 -29.82
CA LYS A 224 13.14 -5.84 -30.73
C LYS A 224 11.74 -5.80 -30.13
N ALA A 225 11.26 -6.92 -29.58
CA ALA A 225 9.96 -7.02 -28.94
C ALA A 225 9.87 -6.07 -27.73
N GLN A 226 10.91 -6.00 -26.90
CA GLN A 226 10.99 -5.09 -25.76
C GLN A 226 10.91 -3.63 -26.20
N ILE A 227 11.63 -3.24 -27.26
CA ILE A 227 11.57 -1.89 -27.83
C ILE A 227 10.16 -1.57 -28.34
N HIS A 228 9.54 -2.48 -29.09
CA HIS A 228 8.17 -2.26 -29.60
C HIS A 228 7.15 -2.14 -28.46
N MET A 229 7.23 -3.01 -27.46
CA MET A 229 6.38 -2.95 -26.27
C MET A 229 6.59 -1.64 -25.49
N GLN A 230 7.84 -1.20 -25.34
CA GLN A 230 8.17 0.07 -24.71
C GLN A 230 7.58 1.25 -25.49
N GLN A 231 7.73 1.29 -26.82
CA GLN A 231 7.16 2.33 -27.66
C GLN A 231 5.63 2.37 -27.55
N GLN A 232 4.96 1.22 -27.61
CA GLN A 232 3.50 1.14 -27.47
C GLN A 232 3.03 1.58 -26.09
N ALA A 233 3.72 1.15 -25.03
CA ALA A 233 3.40 1.54 -23.66
C ALA A 233 3.65 3.03 -23.42
N ASN A 234 4.75 3.57 -23.97
CA ASN A 234 5.14 4.97 -23.81
C ASN A 234 4.27 5.91 -24.67
N ARG A 235 3.61 5.43 -25.72
CA ARG A 235 2.75 6.25 -26.61
C ARG A 235 1.68 7.05 -25.87
N ARG A 236 1.18 6.54 -24.73
CA ARG A 236 0.19 7.21 -23.87
C ARG A 236 0.76 7.65 -22.52
N ARG A 237 2.06 7.46 -22.28
CA ARG A 237 2.69 7.98 -21.06
C ARG A 237 2.90 9.47 -21.23
N LEU A 238 2.28 10.23 -20.36
CA LEU A 238 2.67 11.61 -20.16
C LEU A 238 4.06 11.62 -19.50
N PRO A 239 4.97 12.53 -19.89
CA PRO A 239 6.18 12.78 -19.11
C PRO A 239 5.77 13.02 -17.65
N CYS A 240 6.50 12.46 -16.69
CA CYS A 240 6.27 12.70 -15.26
C CYS A 240 6.37 14.21 -14.98
N PRO A 241 5.23 14.92 -14.77
CA PRO A 241 5.22 16.37 -14.79
C PRO A 241 5.33 16.98 -13.40
N PHE A 242 5.38 16.12 -12.36
CA PHE A 242 5.35 16.55 -10.98
C PHE A 242 6.61 17.32 -10.61
N ARG A 243 6.41 18.53 -10.10
CA ARG A 243 7.44 19.37 -9.50
C ARG A 243 7.19 19.46 -8.00
N GLU A 244 8.23 19.84 -7.28
CA GLU A 244 8.09 20.18 -5.86
C GLU A 244 7.06 21.33 -5.72
N GLY A 245 6.10 21.18 -4.81
CA GLY A 245 4.98 22.09 -4.63
C GLY A 245 3.71 21.74 -5.41
N ASP A 246 3.75 20.80 -6.35
CA ASP A 246 2.54 20.37 -7.06
C ASP A 246 1.59 19.60 -6.11
N LEU A 247 0.29 19.84 -6.26
CA LEU A 247 -0.73 19.03 -5.59
C LEU A 247 -1.00 17.76 -6.40
N VAL A 248 -1.00 16.62 -5.72
CA VAL A 248 -1.23 15.31 -6.33
C VAL A 248 -2.23 14.49 -5.53
N TRP A 249 -2.92 13.62 -6.26
CA TRP A 249 -3.70 12.53 -5.70
C TRP A 249 -2.85 11.27 -5.57
N VAL A 250 -3.03 10.50 -4.51
CA VAL A 250 -2.38 9.20 -4.28
C VAL A 250 -3.40 8.09 -4.43
N LEU A 251 -2.99 6.98 -5.04
CA LEU A 251 -3.86 5.82 -5.26
C LEU A 251 -4.32 5.20 -3.93
N SER A 252 -5.62 4.92 -3.81
CA SER A 252 -6.25 4.34 -2.61
C SER A 252 -5.67 3.01 -2.14
N GLU A 253 -5.08 2.22 -3.04
CA GLU A 253 -4.47 0.92 -2.72
C GLU A 253 -3.28 1.02 -1.78
N GLU A 254 -2.69 2.22 -1.64
CA GLU A 254 -1.57 2.46 -0.75
C GLU A 254 -1.97 2.68 0.71
N PHE A 255 -3.26 2.92 0.98
CA PHE A 255 -3.76 3.14 2.33
C PHE A 255 -4.19 1.82 2.97
N ALA A 256 -3.80 1.64 4.24
CA ALA A 256 -4.35 0.58 5.05
C ALA A 256 -5.86 0.83 5.23
N LEU A 257 -6.69 -0.16 4.89
CA LEU A 257 -8.12 -0.06 5.07
C LEU A 257 -8.47 -0.14 6.56
N GLU A 258 -9.44 0.65 6.99
CA GLU A 258 -10.16 0.36 8.22
C GLU A 258 -10.95 -0.94 8.05
N GLN A 259 -11.06 -1.73 9.12
CA GLN A 259 -11.44 -3.15 9.08
C GLN A 259 -12.85 -3.46 8.54
N ASP A 260 -13.69 -2.45 8.26
CA ASP A 260 -15.10 -2.63 7.86
C ASP A 260 -15.51 -1.95 6.55
N VAL A 261 -14.59 -1.33 5.80
CA VAL A 261 -14.94 -0.63 4.55
C VAL A 261 -14.39 -1.35 3.31
N SER A 262 -15.30 -1.79 2.43
CA SER A 262 -14.92 -2.36 1.14
C SER A 262 -14.24 -1.33 0.24
N ARG A 263 -13.11 -1.70 -0.39
CA ARG A 263 -12.38 -0.87 -1.38
C ARG A 263 -13.27 -0.34 -2.50
N LYS A 264 -14.36 -1.04 -2.82
CA LYS A 264 -15.30 -0.65 -3.88
C LYS A 264 -16.10 0.60 -3.54
N LEU A 265 -16.20 0.94 -2.26
CA LEU A 265 -16.95 2.10 -1.77
C LEU A 265 -16.07 3.32 -1.53
N LEU A 266 -14.73 3.15 -1.58
CA LEU A 266 -13.78 4.24 -1.40
C LEU A 266 -13.49 4.94 -2.73
N PRO A 267 -13.21 6.26 -2.69
CA PRO A 267 -12.68 6.94 -3.85
C PRO A 267 -11.36 6.29 -4.28
N LYS A 268 -11.17 6.16 -5.59
CA LYS A 268 -9.96 5.53 -6.16
C LYS A 268 -8.68 6.29 -5.79
N TRP A 269 -8.79 7.59 -5.55
CA TRP A 269 -7.71 8.54 -5.34
C TRP A 269 -7.97 9.34 -4.06
N PHE A 270 -6.93 9.55 -3.24
CA PHE A 270 -6.97 10.33 -2.01
C PHE A 270 -6.03 11.53 -2.08
N GLY A 271 -6.35 12.61 -1.35
CA GLY A 271 -5.63 13.89 -1.40
C GLY A 271 -6.61 15.06 -1.59
N PRO A 272 -6.16 16.20 -2.11
CA PRO A 272 -4.84 16.47 -2.68
C PRO A 272 -3.75 16.70 -1.62
N TRP A 273 -2.53 16.24 -1.89
CA TRP A 273 -1.36 16.52 -1.05
C TRP A 273 -0.19 17.04 -1.88
N GLU A 274 0.67 17.82 -1.22
CA GLU A 274 1.80 18.48 -1.85
C GLU A 274 2.99 17.53 -2.04
N VAL A 275 3.61 17.59 -3.23
CA VAL A 275 4.90 16.96 -3.52
C VAL A 275 6.00 17.73 -2.79
N THR A 276 6.66 17.10 -1.83
CA THR A 276 7.77 17.71 -1.08
C THR A 276 9.06 17.67 -1.88
N SER A 277 9.41 16.51 -2.43
CA SER A 277 10.65 16.34 -3.20
C SER A 277 10.60 15.12 -4.12
N ALA A 278 11.41 15.16 -5.18
CA ALA A 278 11.70 13.99 -6.00
C ALA A 278 12.83 13.17 -5.36
N VAL A 279 12.70 11.85 -5.35
CA VAL A 279 13.66 10.92 -4.74
C VAL A 279 13.98 9.78 -5.70
N GLY A 280 15.28 9.61 -5.95
CA GLY A 280 15.84 8.51 -6.72
C GLY A 280 15.89 8.76 -8.22
N ASP A 281 16.99 8.32 -8.83
CA ASP A 281 17.21 8.28 -10.28
C ASP A 281 17.02 6.83 -10.76
N ASP A 282 15.87 6.23 -10.39
CA ASP A 282 15.57 4.82 -10.68
C ASP A 282 15.27 4.65 -12.18
N PRO A 283 15.91 3.69 -12.89
CA PRO A 283 15.57 3.37 -14.27
C PRO A 283 14.08 2.99 -14.49
N ALA A 284 13.35 2.60 -13.44
CA ALA A 284 11.91 2.32 -13.51
C ALA A 284 11.01 3.57 -13.53
N GLY A 285 11.52 4.73 -13.09
CA GLY A 285 10.83 6.01 -13.01
C GLY A 285 11.03 6.74 -11.66
N PRO A 286 10.83 8.06 -11.60
CA PRO A 286 11.05 8.83 -10.38
C PRO A 286 10.04 8.49 -9.28
N CYS A 287 10.50 8.46 -8.03
CA CYS A 287 9.63 8.44 -6.86
C CYS A 287 9.51 9.85 -6.26
N PHE A 288 8.42 10.14 -5.58
CA PHE A 288 8.15 11.43 -4.97
C PHE A 288 7.77 11.27 -3.51
N VAL A 289 8.27 12.16 -2.66
CA VAL A 289 7.85 12.29 -1.27
C VAL A 289 6.61 13.17 -1.23
N ILE A 290 5.52 12.66 -0.67
CA ILE A 290 4.24 13.35 -0.57
C ILE A 290 3.97 13.73 0.88
N ASN A 291 3.50 14.96 1.09
CA ASN A 291 3.17 15.48 2.41
C ASN A 291 1.80 14.97 2.89
N ILE A 292 1.75 13.70 3.26
CA ILE A 292 0.56 13.05 3.81
C ILE A 292 0.46 13.32 5.32
N PRO A 293 -0.75 13.67 5.84
CA PRO A 293 -0.98 13.85 7.27
C PRO A 293 -0.49 12.68 8.12
N PRO A 294 0.14 12.92 9.29
CA PRO A 294 0.73 11.87 10.12
C PRO A 294 -0.25 10.81 10.66
N HIS A 295 -1.56 11.11 10.69
CA HIS A 295 -2.58 10.18 11.15
C HIS A 295 -2.85 9.05 10.15
N LEU A 296 -2.53 9.25 8.86
CA LEU A 296 -2.61 8.20 7.85
C LEU A 296 -1.33 7.37 7.91
N THR A 297 -1.46 6.11 8.30
CA THR A 297 -0.36 5.16 8.49
C THR A 297 0.17 4.62 7.16
N VAL A 298 0.66 5.52 6.29
CA VAL A 298 1.21 5.20 4.98
C VAL A 298 2.61 5.75 4.83
N HIS A 299 3.48 4.99 4.14
CA HIS A 299 4.81 5.45 3.76
C HIS A 299 4.71 6.65 2.81
N ARG A 300 5.54 7.67 2.98
CA ARG A 300 5.39 8.95 2.25
C ARG A 300 6.01 8.96 0.85
N VAL A 301 6.63 7.86 0.40
CA VAL A 301 7.37 7.80 -0.86
C VAL A 301 6.62 6.96 -1.87
N PHE A 302 6.16 7.59 -2.95
CA PHE A 302 5.36 6.94 -3.98
C PHE A 302 6.05 7.00 -5.33
N HIS A 303 6.04 5.89 -6.07
CA HIS A 303 6.42 5.89 -7.47
C HIS A 303 5.42 6.71 -8.31
N ALA A 304 5.90 7.43 -9.34
CA ALA A 304 5.08 8.31 -10.19
C ALA A 304 3.78 7.67 -10.71
N SER A 305 3.75 6.34 -10.93
CA SER A 305 2.55 5.63 -11.40
C SER A 305 1.41 5.54 -10.39
N LYS A 306 1.70 5.78 -9.11
CA LYS A 306 0.72 5.76 -8.01
C LYS A 306 0.17 7.16 -7.71
N LEU A 307 0.57 8.16 -8.51
CA LEU A 307 0.20 9.56 -8.35
C LEU A 307 -0.60 10.05 -9.57
N ALA A 308 -1.53 10.96 -9.34
CA ALA A 308 -2.23 11.69 -10.40
C ALA A 308 -2.18 13.19 -10.11
N ILE A 309 -2.06 14.01 -11.15
CA ILE A 309 -2.02 15.48 -11.01
C ILE A 309 -3.37 15.96 -10.47
N TYR A 310 -3.33 16.84 -9.47
CA TYR A 310 -4.51 17.60 -9.07
C TYR A 310 -4.68 18.79 -10.01
N THR A 311 -5.74 18.79 -10.82
CA THR A 311 -6.19 19.98 -11.53
C THR A 311 -7.38 20.57 -10.77
N PRO A 312 -7.27 21.79 -10.22
CA PRO A 312 -8.42 22.45 -9.61
C PRO A 312 -9.51 22.58 -10.67
N SER A 313 -10.73 22.18 -10.33
CA SER A 313 -11.89 22.38 -11.19
C SER A 313 -12.06 23.88 -11.46
N SER A 314 -12.12 24.29 -12.72
CA SER A 314 -12.63 25.61 -13.05
C SER A 314 -14.10 25.66 -12.59
N ASP A 315 -14.48 26.71 -11.88
CA ASP A 315 -15.83 26.87 -11.33
C ASP A 315 -16.95 26.84 -12.40
N ASP A 316 -16.60 26.87 -13.69
CA ASP A 316 -17.51 26.95 -14.83
C ASP A 316 -17.97 25.61 -15.43
N GLU A 317 -17.33 24.46 -15.14
CA GLU A 317 -17.64 23.24 -15.91
C GLU A 317 -18.97 22.58 -15.49
N PHE A 318 -19.42 22.77 -14.25
CA PHE A 318 -20.69 22.22 -13.73
C PHE A 318 -21.29 23.09 -12.60
N PRO A 319 -22.07 24.13 -12.91
CA PRO A 319 -22.69 24.99 -11.90
C PRO A 319 -23.62 24.17 -10.97
N GLY A 320 -23.32 24.16 -9.68
CA GLY A 320 -24.10 23.46 -8.64
C GLY A 320 -23.52 22.12 -8.17
N ARG A 321 -22.42 21.64 -8.76
CA ARG A 321 -21.70 20.47 -8.23
C ARG A 321 -20.94 20.88 -6.96
N ARG A 322 -21.32 20.36 -5.78
CA ARG A 322 -20.51 20.51 -4.55
C ARG A 322 -19.11 19.95 -4.82
N SER A 323 -18.05 20.64 -4.39
CA SER A 323 -16.70 20.06 -4.41
C SER A 323 -16.77 18.72 -3.71
N GLN A 324 -16.46 17.64 -4.43
CA GLN A 324 -16.30 16.32 -3.81
C GLN A 324 -14.91 16.26 -3.20
N ASP A 325 -14.63 17.16 -2.27
CA ASP A 325 -13.55 16.92 -1.33
C ASP A 325 -14.02 15.76 -0.46
N PRO A 326 -13.24 14.66 -0.36
CA PRO A 326 -13.64 13.54 0.46
C PRO A 326 -13.93 14.06 1.87
N PRO A 327 -15.05 13.66 2.51
CA PRO A 327 -15.22 13.95 3.91
C PRO A 327 -13.99 13.39 4.64
N SER A 328 -13.39 14.20 5.51
CA SER A 328 -12.36 13.73 6.44
C SER A 328 -12.86 12.45 7.10
N MET A 329 -12.08 11.38 7.00
CA MET A 329 -12.42 10.02 7.48
C MET A 329 -12.82 10.01 8.95
N ASP A 330 -12.34 10.98 9.72
CA ASP A 330 -12.57 11.07 11.16
C ASP A 330 -13.89 11.79 11.51
N GLY A 331 -14.65 12.26 10.50
CA GLY A 331 -15.77 13.17 10.73
C GLY A 331 -15.36 14.53 11.33
N HIS A 332 -14.06 14.82 11.37
CA HIS A 332 -13.47 16.05 11.90
C HIS A 332 -12.80 16.83 10.76
N GLN A 333 -13.34 18.01 10.43
CA GLN A 333 -12.72 18.96 9.50
C GLN A 333 -11.91 19.98 10.30
N GLU A 334 -10.65 20.20 9.93
CA GLU A 334 -9.77 21.16 10.60
C GLU A 334 -10.14 22.60 10.22
N VAL A 335 -10.54 23.40 11.21
CA VAL A 335 -10.91 24.80 11.03
C VAL A 335 -9.66 25.65 10.78
N ASP A 336 -9.68 26.46 9.73
CA ASP A 336 -8.65 27.44 9.39
C ASP A 336 -8.82 28.71 10.23
N ARG A 337 -9.98 29.38 10.12
CA ARG A 337 -10.28 30.58 10.92
C ARG A 337 -11.76 30.71 11.27
N VAL A 338 -12.05 31.40 12.37
CA VAL A 338 -13.40 31.84 12.74
C VAL A 338 -13.69 33.21 12.15
N ILE A 339 -14.76 33.35 11.39
CA ILE A 339 -15.18 34.60 10.71
C ILE A 339 -16.07 35.42 11.64
N THR A 340 -17.15 34.82 12.17
CA THR A 340 -18.10 35.49 13.07
C THR A 340 -18.71 34.52 14.07
N HIS A 341 -19.29 35.04 15.16
CA HIS A 341 -20.03 34.23 16.13
C HIS A 341 -21.34 34.90 16.51
N ARG A 342 -22.38 34.10 16.81
CA ARG A 342 -23.68 34.60 17.28
C ARG A 342 -24.23 33.76 18.43
N LYS A 343 -24.96 34.40 19.35
CA LYS A 343 -25.66 33.76 20.47
C LYS A 343 -27.10 34.25 20.50
N TYR A 344 -28.07 33.33 20.47
CA TYR A 344 -29.49 33.65 20.57
C TYR A 344 -30.07 32.97 21.81
N GLY A 345 -30.43 33.75 22.81
CA GLY A 345 -31.03 33.26 24.07
C GLY A 345 -30.21 32.14 24.72
N ASN A 346 -30.89 31.05 25.08
CA ASN A 346 -30.32 29.89 25.76
C ASN A 346 -29.70 28.83 24.82
N LYS A 347 -29.55 29.15 23.52
CA LYS A 347 -28.96 28.22 22.55
C LYS A 347 -27.43 28.28 22.56
N PRO A 348 -26.74 27.17 22.22
CA PRO A 348 -25.30 27.13 22.05
C PRO A 348 -24.81 28.17 21.03
N ARG A 349 -23.62 28.73 21.30
CA ARG A 349 -22.93 29.74 20.48
C ARG A 349 -22.57 29.15 19.13
N GLN A 350 -23.01 29.79 18.05
CA GLN A 350 -22.73 29.34 16.68
C GLN A 350 -21.54 30.11 16.13
N TYR A 351 -20.66 29.42 15.41
CA TYR A 351 -19.46 30.01 14.80
C TYR A 351 -19.52 29.81 13.28
N LYS A 352 -19.24 30.86 12.54
CA LYS A 352 -19.02 30.80 11.09
C LYS A 352 -17.53 30.63 10.85
N VAL A 353 -17.12 29.58 10.15
CA VAL A 353 -15.70 29.19 10.01
C VAL A 353 -15.31 28.95 8.55
N THR A 354 -14.02 29.13 8.26
CA THR A 354 -13.34 28.58 7.07
C THR A 354 -12.56 27.33 7.47
N PHE A 355 -12.35 26.40 6.53
CA PHE A 355 -11.59 25.15 6.77
C PHE A 355 -10.27 25.17 5.99
N LYS A 356 -9.22 24.54 6.54
CA LYS A 356 -7.85 24.60 5.95
C LYS A 356 -7.72 23.99 4.56
N GLN A 357 -8.70 23.19 4.15
CA GLN A 357 -8.68 22.42 2.90
C GLN A 357 -9.89 22.74 2.00
N CYS A 358 -10.60 23.84 2.26
CA CYS A 358 -11.70 24.32 1.43
C CYS A 358 -11.35 25.69 0.83
N ALA A 359 -12.02 26.07 -0.27
CA ALA A 359 -11.87 27.40 -0.86
C ALA A 359 -12.14 28.49 0.21
N PRO A 360 -11.44 29.64 0.16
CA PRO A 360 -11.60 30.72 1.16
C PRO A 360 -13.05 31.22 1.32
N ASP A 361 -13.86 31.05 0.27
CA ASP A 361 -15.26 31.48 0.20
C ASP A 361 -16.27 30.41 0.69
N ASP A 362 -15.84 29.15 0.91
CA ASP A 362 -16.69 28.10 1.50
C ASP A 362 -16.80 28.30 3.02
N THR A 363 -17.80 29.10 3.40
CA THR A 363 -18.04 29.47 4.80
C THR A 363 -19.23 28.71 5.37
N ARG A 364 -19.01 27.90 6.42
CA ARG A 364 -20.07 27.10 7.05
C ARG A 364 -20.35 27.57 8.47
N VAL A 365 -21.60 27.42 8.90
CA VAL A 365 -22.02 27.71 10.28
C VAL A 365 -22.01 26.39 11.05
N ASP A 366 -21.09 26.25 12.00
CA ASP A 366 -20.96 25.05 12.81
C ASP A 366 -21.61 25.24 14.19
N LEU A 367 -22.38 24.24 14.60
CA LEU A 367 -23.09 24.21 15.88
C LEU A 367 -22.16 23.69 16.97
N GLN A 368 -22.24 24.28 18.16
CA GLN A 368 -21.40 24.01 19.33
C GLN A 368 -21.54 22.57 19.88
N TYR A 369 -21.07 21.59 19.13
CA TYR A 369 -20.70 20.26 19.64
C TYR A 369 -19.28 19.84 19.25
N LYS A 370 -18.56 20.63 18.44
CA LYS A 370 -17.17 20.31 18.04
C LYS A 370 -16.10 21.35 18.36
N PHE A 371 -16.45 22.57 18.80
CA PHE A 371 -15.45 23.59 19.15
C PHE A 371 -14.71 23.35 20.47
N ALA A 372 -15.26 22.56 21.40
CA ALA A 372 -14.62 22.31 22.69
C ALA A 372 -13.41 21.34 22.58
N ASN A 373 -13.28 20.59 21.49
CA ASN A 373 -12.20 19.63 21.29
C ASN A 373 -11.13 20.09 20.28
N LEU A 374 -11.25 21.30 19.72
CA LEU A 374 -10.31 21.84 18.73
C LEU A 374 -9.41 22.96 19.29
N CYS A 375 -9.56 23.33 20.57
CA CYS A 375 -8.74 24.36 21.20
C CYS A 375 -7.76 23.79 22.24
N SER A 376 -6.50 23.67 21.78
CA SER A 376 -5.22 23.89 22.51
C SER A 376 -4.39 22.64 22.85
N PRO A 377 -3.07 22.65 22.49
CA PRO A 377 -2.10 23.48 23.24
C PRO A 377 -1.54 24.74 22.56
N TYR A 378 -1.84 25.04 21.29
CA TYR A 378 -1.10 26.10 20.56
C TYR A 378 -1.61 27.55 20.74
N LEU A 379 -2.63 27.81 21.58
CA LEU A 379 -3.14 29.18 21.84
C LEU A 379 -3.18 29.51 23.35
N ARG A 380 -2.06 29.29 24.06
CA ARG A 380 -1.83 29.83 25.42
C ARG A 380 -0.64 30.81 25.52
N ARG A 381 -0.25 31.43 24.40
CA ARG A 381 0.61 32.63 24.42
C ARG A 381 0.00 33.68 23.49
N LEU A 382 -0.87 34.50 24.07
CA LEU A 382 -1.02 35.95 23.87
C LEU A 382 -1.96 36.46 24.95
#